data_AF-A0A5N5ELN8-F1
#
_entry.id   AF-A0A5N5ELN8-F1
#
_cell.length_a   1.000
_cell.length_b   1.000
_cell.length_c   1.000
_cell.angle_alpha   90.00
_cell.angle_beta   90.00
_cell.angle_gamma   90.00
#
_symmetry.space_group_name_H-M   'P 1'
#
loop_
_entity.id
_entity.type
_entity.pdbx_description
1 polymer ?
#
loop_
_entity_poly.entity_id
_entity_poly.type
_entity_poly.pdbx_seq_one_letter_code
_entity_poly.pdbx_strand_id
1 'polypeptide(L)'
;MEGDKALSENQTVKSNRSENLFAGVEETCREAKAAMTAEDQEWWQHEVTARMIRLAGYMTAGLPVDAPEVQAELDIHYASICRFWTPNAVAYRGLGQSYLDDPHFRLTSDRIAGGLAAYQRDAMAAYADAWLR
;
A
#
# COMPACT_ATOMS: atom_id res chain seq x y z
N MET A 1 -28.89 37.97 -0.51
CA MET A 1 -29.62 36.69 -0.43
C MET A 1 -28.99 35.79 -1.48
N GLU A 2 -27.84 35.16 -1.22
CA GLU A 2 -27.62 34.05 -0.27
C GLU A 2 -28.67 32.97 -0.45
N GLY A 3 -28.28 31.89 -1.13
CA GLY A 3 -28.19 30.55 -0.54
C GLY A 3 -29.33 29.74 -1.16
N ASP A 4 -29.29 28.46 -1.48
CA ASP A 4 -28.50 27.28 -1.16
C ASP A 4 -29.17 26.26 -2.15
N LYS A 5 -28.60 25.24 -2.76
CA LYS A 5 -27.61 24.29 -2.29
C LYS A 5 -27.38 23.31 -3.45
N ALA A 6 -26.13 23.21 -3.88
CA ALA A 6 -25.65 22.14 -4.73
C ALA A 6 -25.75 20.81 -3.98
N LEU A 7 -26.72 19.97 -4.33
CA LEU A 7 -26.85 18.60 -3.82
C LEU A 7 -27.47 17.72 -4.90
N SER A 8 -26.66 17.23 -5.84
CA SER A 8 -27.08 16.13 -6.72
C SER A 8 -25.89 15.35 -7.29
N GLU A 9 -24.75 15.98 -7.51
CA GLU A 9 -23.65 15.32 -8.25
C GLU A 9 -22.73 14.44 -7.38
N ASN A 10 -22.82 14.51 -6.05
CA ASN A 10 -21.88 13.82 -5.15
C ASN A 10 -22.33 12.42 -4.68
N GLN A 11 -23.41 11.88 -5.27
CA GLN A 11 -23.97 10.58 -4.87
C GLN A 11 -23.69 9.46 -5.89
N THR A 12 -23.40 9.81 -7.15
CA THR A 12 -23.17 8.84 -8.24
C THR A 12 -21.71 8.36 -8.31
N VAL A 13 -20.74 9.09 -7.75
CA VAL A 13 -19.31 8.73 -7.80
C VAL A 13 -18.92 7.67 -6.75
N LYS A 14 -19.72 7.51 -5.68
CA LYS A 14 -19.38 6.61 -4.57
C LYS A 14 -19.62 5.12 -4.87
N SER A 15 -20.33 4.77 -5.95
CA SER A 15 -20.74 3.38 -6.20
C SER A 15 -19.96 2.63 -7.27
N ASN A 16 -19.09 3.28 -8.06
CA ASN A 16 -18.42 2.64 -9.21
C ASN A 16 -16.89 2.49 -9.07
N ARG A 17 -16.29 2.75 -7.90
CA ARG A 17 -14.82 2.71 -7.73
C ARG A 17 -14.26 1.31 -7.44
N SER A 18 -15.09 0.33 -7.09
CA SER A 18 -14.63 -1.02 -6.67
C SER A 18 -14.41 -2.02 -7.81
N GLU A 19 -14.93 -1.79 -9.01
CA GLU A 19 -14.90 -2.80 -10.08
C GLU A 19 -13.63 -2.78 -10.96
N ASN A 20 -12.79 -1.73 -10.88
CA ASN A 20 -11.64 -1.55 -11.78
C ASN A 20 -10.27 -1.46 -11.08
N LEU A 21 -10.15 -1.69 -9.77
CA LEU A 21 -8.85 -1.61 -9.09
C LEU A 21 -7.90 -2.77 -9.46
N PHE A 22 -8.44 -3.92 -9.84
CA PHE A 22 -7.68 -5.18 -10.02
C PHE A 22 -7.26 -5.48 -11.46
N ALA A 23 -7.89 -4.84 -12.45
CA ALA A 23 -7.74 -5.22 -13.85
C ALA A 23 -6.36 -4.89 -14.46
N GLY A 24 -5.48 -4.19 -13.75
CA GLY A 24 -4.14 -3.81 -14.23
C GLY A 24 -2.98 -4.40 -13.44
N VAL A 25 -3.21 -5.02 -12.28
CA VAL A 25 -2.12 -5.46 -11.37
C VAL A 25 -1.37 -6.64 -11.96
N GLU A 26 -2.08 -7.66 -12.48
CA GLU A 26 -1.43 -8.83 -13.10
C GLU A 26 -0.64 -8.49 -14.36
N GLU A 27 -1.11 -7.51 -15.13
CA GLU A 27 -0.45 -6.99 -16.32
C GLU A 27 0.81 -6.21 -15.93
N THR A 28 0.70 -5.29 -14.96
CA THR A 28 1.82 -4.53 -14.40
C THR A 28 2.89 -5.44 -13.78
N CYS A 29 2.48 -6.47 -13.03
CA CYS A 29 3.37 -7.49 -12.46
C CYS A 29 4.16 -8.23 -13.55
N ARG A 30 3.53 -8.49 -14.71
CA ARG A 30 4.10 -9.30 -15.80
C ARG A 30 5.07 -8.50 -16.65
N GLU A 31 4.71 -7.26 -16.99
CA GLU A 31 5.58 -6.35 -17.75
C GLU A 31 6.85 -6.01 -16.99
N ALA A 32 6.75 -5.80 -15.68
CA ALA A 32 7.89 -5.41 -14.87
C ALA A 32 8.92 -6.54 -14.63
N LYS A 33 8.51 -7.81 -14.64
CA LYS A 33 9.45 -8.94 -14.60
C LYS A 33 10.39 -8.99 -15.81
N ALA A 34 10.01 -8.37 -16.93
CA ALA A 34 10.77 -8.43 -18.18
C ALA A 34 11.87 -7.36 -18.29
N ALA A 35 11.89 -6.34 -17.43
CA ALA A 35 12.86 -5.24 -17.50
C ALA A 35 13.28 -4.77 -16.09
N MET A 36 14.56 -4.96 -15.73
CA MET A 36 15.14 -4.44 -14.50
C MET A 36 16.42 -3.65 -14.83
N THR A 37 16.45 -2.38 -14.45
CA THR A 37 17.52 -1.42 -14.74
C THR A 37 18.09 -0.83 -13.45
N ALA A 38 19.23 -0.13 -13.51
CA ALA A 38 19.77 0.57 -12.34
C ALA A 38 18.85 1.70 -11.82
N GLU A 39 18.03 2.28 -12.71
CA GLU A 39 17.05 3.31 -12.38
C GLU A 39 15.90 2.74 -11.51
N ASP A 40 15.52 1.48 -11.74
CA ASP A 40 14.53 0.79 -10.90
C ASP A 40 15.01 0.65 -9.44
N GLN A 41 16.32 0.51 -9.21
CA GLN A 41 16.91 0.34 -7.87
C GLN A 41 16.90 1.63 -7.04
N GLU A 42 17.23 2.78 -7.65
CA GLU A 42 17.17 4.10 -7.01
C GLU A 42 15.72 4.53 -6.76
N TRP A 43 14.85 4.33 -7.74
CA TRP A 43 13.40 4.54 -7.57
C TRP A 43 12.86 3.74 -6.37
N TRP A 44 13.33 2.50 -6.20
CA TRP A 44 12.92 1.64 -5.09
C TRP A 44 13.26 2.23 -3.71
N GLN A 45 14.46 2.79 -3.52
CA GLN A 45 14.85 3.37 -2.23
C GLN A 45 14.01 4.61 -1.89
N HIS A 46 13.71 5.44 -2.89
CA HIS A 46 12.86 6.61 -2.72
C HIS A 46 11.42 6.23 -2.40
N GLU A 47 10.87 5.21 -3.08
CA GLU A 47 9.50 4.75 -2.86
C GLU A 47 9.29 4.09 -1.51
N VAL A 48 10.28 3.37 -0.96
CA VAL A 48 10.18 2.80 0.40
C VAL A 48 10.01 3.91 1.42
N THR A 49 10.83 4.95 1.38
CA THR A 49 10.76 6.06 2.34
C THR A 49 9.45 6.86 2.17
N ALA A 50 9.06 7.14 0.93
CA ALA A 50 7.82 7.86 0.65
C ALA A 50 6.57 7.11 1.12
N ARG A 51 6.53 5.78 0.90
CA ARG A 51 5.49 4.89 1.43
C ARG A 51 5.42 4.95 2.95
N MET A 52 6.55 4.84 3.64
CA MET A 52 6.60 4.88 5.11
C MET A 52 6.05 6.20 5.65
N ILE A 53 6.35 7.33 5.02
CA ILE A 53 5.81 8.65 5.39
C ILE A 53 4.28 8.68 5.21
N ARG A 54 3.76 8.17 4.09
CA ARG A 54 2.30 8.11 3.85
C ARG A 54 1.59 7.23 4.87
N LEU A 55 2.11 6.02 5.13
CA LEU A 55 1.59 5.12 6.16
C LEU A 55 1.63 5.73 7.56
N ALA A 56 2.70 6.47 7.89
CA ALA A 56 2.78 7.19 9.16
C ALA A 56 1.70 8.29 9.27
N GLY A 57 1.41 8.98 8.17
CA GLY A 57 0.31 9.94 8.09
C GLY A 57 -1.05 9.28 8.38
N TYR A 58 -1.34 8.14 7.74
CA TYR A 58 -2.58 7.39 7.98
C TYR A 58 -2.67 6.87 9.41
N MET A 59 -1.59 6.30 9.95
CA MET A 59 -1.52 5.83 11.32
C MET A 59 -1.77 6.96 12.32
N THR A 60 -1.13 8.12 12.13
CA THR A 60 -1.28 9.29 13.01
C THR A 60 -2.71 9.87 12.94
N ALA A 61 -3.35 9.79 11.77
CA ALA A 61 -4.74 10.15 11.59
C ALA A 61 -5.73 9.09 12.15
N GLY A 62 -5.24 7.97 12.67
CA GLY A 62 -6.04 6.92 13.28
C GLY A 62 -6.82 6.06 12.26
N LEU A 63 -6.38 6.03 10.99
CA LEU A 63 -7.02 5.18 9.99
C LEU A 63 -6.78 3.71 10.32
N PRO A 64 -7.83 2.86 10.25
CA PRO A 64 -7.64 1.42 10.40
C PRO A 64 -6.84 0.86 9.22
N VAL A 65 -6.16 -0.26 9.44
CA VAL A 65 -5.24 -0.86 8.46
C VAL A 65 -5.93 -1.38 7.19
N ASP A 66 -7.23 -1.62 7.26
CA ASP A 66 -8.11 -2.01 6.16
C ASP A 66 -8.82 -0.82 5.49
N ALA A 67 -8.50 0.42 5.90
CA ALA A 67 -9.04 1.62 5.26
C ALA A 67 -8.68 1.65 3.76
N PRO A 68 -9.58 2.12 2.87
CA PRO A 68 -9.32 2.15 1.43
C PRO A 68 -8.03 2.87 1.04
N GLU A 69 -7.68 3.95 1.73
CA GLU A 69 -6.44 4.72 1.50
C GLU A 69 -5.19 3.91 1.83
N VAL A 70 -5.24 3.14 2.92
CA VAL A 70 -4.15 2.25 3.35
C VAL A 70 -4.04 1.09 2.36
N GLN A 71 -5.16 0.46 2.00
CA GLN A 71 -5.19 -0.65 1.06
C GLN A 71 -4.67 -0.24 -0.34
N ALA A 72 -4.97 0.96 -0.81
CA ALA A 72 -4.43 1.50 -2.07
C ALA A 72 -2.90 1.66 -2.01
N GLU A 73 -2.35 2.11 -0.88
CA GLU A 73 -0.90 2.19 -0.69
C GLU A 73 -0.24 0.80 -0.69
N LEU A 74 -0.90 -0.21 -0.10
CA LEU A 74 -0.43 -1.59 -0.11
C LEU A 74 -0.58 -2.26 -1.48
N ASP A 75 -1.52 -1.81 -2.30
CA ASP A 75 -1.65 -2.27 -3.69
C ASP A 75 -0.43 -1.86 -4.52
N ILE A 76 -0.01 -0.60 -4.39
CA ILE A 76 1.24 -0.09 -4.99
C ILE A 76 2.44 -0.89 -4.46
N HIS A 77 2.46 -1.24 -3.17
CA HIS A 77 3.50 -2.10 -2.60
C HIS A 77 3.55 -3.47 -3.27
N TYR A 78 2.40 -4.13 -3.34
CA TYR A 78 2.28 -5.47 -3.89
C TYR A 78 2.70 -5.48 -5.35
N ALA A 79 2.19 -4.54 -6.17
CA ALA A 79 2.58 -4.37 -7.56
C ALA A 79 4.10 -4.17 -7.73
N SER A 80 4.74 -3.40 -6.82
CA SER A 80 6.20 -3.18 -6.86
C SER A 80 7.02 -4.44 -6.54
N ILE A 81 6.54 -5.30 -5.62
CA ILE A 81 7.19 -6.58 -5.30
C ILE A 81 7.01 -7.57 -6.44
N CYS A 82 5.82 -7.56 -7.04
CA CYS A 82 5.44 -8.34 -8.20
C CYS A 82 6.41 -8.24 -9.38
N ARG A 83 7.10 -7.10 -9.52
CA ARG A 83 8.16 -6.86 -10.52
C ARG A 83 9.32 -7.86 -10.41
N PHE A 84 9.57 -8.38 -9.21
CA PHE A 84 10.64 -9.35 -8.94
C PHE A 84 10.10 -10.77 -8.86
N TRP A 85 9.03 -10.96 -8.08
CA TRP A 85 8.36 -12.24 -7.89
C TRP A 85 6.92 -12.01 -7.42
N THR A 86 6.02 -12.97 -7.62
CA THR A 86 4.61 -12.84 -7.24
C THR A 86 4.35 -13.56 -5.91
N PRO A 87 4.25 -12.85 -4.78
CA PRO A 87 3.95 -13.47 -3.49
C PRO A 87 2.50 -13.92 -3.43
N ASN A 88 2.27 -15.11 -2.88
CA ASN A 88 0.94 -15.49 -2.41
C ASN A 88 0.64 -14.84 -1.05
N ALA A 89 -0.58 -15.01 -0.53
CA ALA A 89 -1.03 -14.39 0.72
C ALA A 89 -0.10 -14.69 1.92
N VAL A 90 0.34 -15.95 2.05
CA VAL A 90 1.24 -16.38 3.12
C VAL A 90 2.59 -15.69 3.01
N ALA A 91 3.14 -15.62 1.80
CA ALA A 91 4.45 -15.05 1.56
C ALA A 91 4.44 -13.52 1.74
N TYR A 92 3.37 -12.84 1.32
CA TYR A 92 3.22 -11.39 1.53
C TYR A 92 3.06 -11.05 3.02
N ARG A 93 2.29 -11.83 3.79
CA ARG A 93 2.24 -11.70 5.27
C ARG A 93 3.61 -11.91 5.90
N GLY A 94 4.31 -12.96 5.50
CA GLY A 94 5.65 -13.27 6.00
C GLY A 94 6.63 -12.12 5.76
N LEU A 95 6.53 -11.46 4.59
CA LEU A 95 7.34 -10.28 4.27
C LEU A 95 7.07 -9.11 5.23
N GLY A 96 5.80 -8.85 5.55
CA GLY A 96 5.45 -7.82 6.54
C GLY A 96 6.00 -8.13 7.93
N GLN A 97 6.01 -9.40 8.33
CA GLN A 97 6.61 -9.82 9.60
C GLN A 97 8.13 -9.64 9.59
N SER A 98 8.81 -9.99 8.50
CA SER A 98 10.25 -9.76 8.35
C SER A 98 10.63 -8.28 8.47
N TYR A 99 9.80 -7.36 7.96
CA TYR A 99 10.02 -5.92 8.15
C TYR A 99 9.94 -5.49 9.61
N LEU A 100 8.99 -6.03 10.38
CA LEU A 100 8.89 -5.75 11.81
C LEU A 100 10.06 -6.33 12.61
N ASP A 101 10.53 -7.51 12.22
CA ASP A 101 11.61 -8.24 12.91
C ASP A 101 13.01 -7.66 12.60
N ASP A 102 13.20 -7.03 11.44
CA ASP A 102 14.46 -6.36 11.08
C ASP A 102 14.70 -5.12 11.96
N PRO A 103 15.75 -5.11 12.81
CA PRO A 103 16.07 -3.97 13.66
C PRO A 103 16.30 -2.67 12.89
N HIS A 104 16.87 -2.72 11.69
CA HIS A 104 17.11 -1.52 10.88
C HIS A 104 15.81 -0.91 10.40
N PHE A 105 14.89 -1.74 9.90
CA PHE A 105 13.58 -1.29 9.44
C PHE A 105 12.75 -0.77 10.60
N ARG A 106 12.75 -1.48 11.74
CA ARG A 106 12.05 -1.05 12.96
C ARG A 106 12.57 0.29 13.47
N LEU A 107 13.89 0.46 13.59
CA LEU A 107 14.50 1.72 14.02
C LEU A 107 14.20 2.88 13.06
N THR A 108 14.17 2.61 11.75
CA THR A 108 13.83 3.63 10.74
C THR A 108 12.36 4.03 10.86
N SER A 109 11.48 3.05 11.03
CA SER A 109 10.05 3.27 11.26
C SER A 109 9.79 4.08 12.53
N ASP A 110 10.45 3.72 13.64
CA ASP A 110 10.31 4.42 14.93
C ASP A 110 10.78 5.87 14.87
N ARG A 111 11.80 6.18 14.03
CA ARG A 111 12.22 7.57 13.78
C ARG A 111 11.18 8.39 13.01
N ILE A 112 10.39 7.74 12.15
CA ILE A 112 9.32 8.39 11.38
C ILE A 112 8.08 8.56 12.27
N ALA A 113 7.60 7.46 12.86
CA ALA A 113 6.53 7.44 13.83
C ALA A 113 6.57 6.15 14.66
N GLY A 114 6.51 6.26 15.98
CA GLY A 114 6.49 5.10 16.87
C GLY A 114 5.31 4.17 16.55
N GLY A 115 5.59 2.87 16.40
CA GLY A 115 4.58 1.86 16.05
C GLY A 115 4.34 1.68 14.55
N LEU A 116 4.97 2.47 13.67
CA LEU A 116 4.79 2.39 12.22
C LEU A 116 5.13 1.01 11.65
N ALA A 117 6.18 0.35 12.15
CA ALA A 117 6.57 -0.98 11.68
C ALA A 117 5.44 -2.01 11.93
N ALA A 118 4.79 -1.94 13.09
CA ALA A 118 3.67 -2.83 13.42
C ALA A 118 2.44 -2.50 12.57
N TYR A 119 2.12 -1.22 12.40
CA TYR A 119 1.03 -0.77 11.54
C TYR A 119 1.19 -1.24 10.09
N GLN A 120 2.40 -1.13 9.53
CA GLN A 120 2.70 -1.61 8.19
C GLN A 120 2.57 -3.14 8.08
N ARG A 121 3.07 -3.90 9.07
CA ARG A 121 2.91 -5.36 9.12
C ARG A 121 1.44 -5.76 9.14
N ASP A 122 0.63 -5.10 9.97
CA ASP A 122 -0.80 -5.36 10.10
C ASP A 122 -1.56 -5.00 8.81
N ALA A 123 -1.20 -3.90 8.16
CA ALA A 123 -1.78 -3.49 6.88
C ALA A 123 -1.46 -4.46 5.73
N MET A 124 -0.23 -4.98 5.68
CA MET A 124 0.14 -6.03 4.72
C MET A 124 -0.65 -7.32 4.96
N ALA A 125 -0.90 -7.68 6.24
CA ALA A 125 -1.72 -8.83 6.57
C ALA A 125 -3.18 -8.65 6.13
N ALA A 126 -3.77 -7.49 6.41
CA ALA A 126 -5.13 -7.15 5.97
C ALA A 126 -5.26 -7.16 4.45
N TYR A 127 -4.28 -6.60 3.73
CA TYR A 127 -4.25 -6.64 2.27
C TYR A 127 -4.17 -8.08 1.74
N ALA A 128 -3.31 -8.92 2.32
CA ALA A 128 -3.21 -10.32 1.94
C ALA A 128 -4.54 -11.07 2.12
N ASP A 129 -5.25 -10.86 3.23
CA ASP A 129 -6.54 -11.52 3.50
C ASP A 129 -7.65 -11.05 2.55
N ALA A 130 -7.63 -9.77 2.17
CA ALA A 130 -8.64 -9.20 1.29
C ALA A 130 -8.43 -9.62 -0.19
N TRP A 131 -7.18 -9.65 -0.66
CA TRP A 131 -6.89 -9.64 -2.09
C TRP A 131 -6.09 -10.84 -2.62
N LEU A 132 -5.33 -11.53 -1.77
CA LEU A 132 -4.43 -12.60 -2.20
C LEU A 132 -5.03 -13.95 -1.79
N ARG A 133 -5.34 -14.82 -2.76
CA ARG A 133 -5.86 -16.18 -2.53
C ARG A 133 -5.05 -17.22 -3.26
#